data_AF-A0A9N8R8W3-F1
#
_entry.id   AF-A0A9N8R8W3-F1
#
_cell.length_a   1.000
_cell.length_b   1.000
_cell.length_c   1.000
_cell.angle_alpha   90.00
_cell.angle_beta   90.00
_cell.angle_gamma   90.00
#
_symmetry.space_group_name_H-M   'P 1'
#
loop_
_entity.id
_entity.type
_entity.pdbx_description
1 polymer ?
#
loop_
_entity_poly.entity_id
_entity_poly.type
_entity_poly.pdbx_seq_one_letter_code
_entity_poly.pdbx_strand_id
1 'polypeptide(L)'
;MTVQLTPEFASKFANLALAHLTREYPNKLTHSLAGPQDVQGPRALHPIFYGSYDWHSCVHGYWLILHLLDRFPDLPEAARIVAVVDEHFTEANVAGELAYLDLPHNRGFERPYGWAWLLALSAQLHSLKLSEAVRWSRVFAPLTKTFVERFEEFLPKATYPLRVGTHFNMAFALALTLDFARQTSRESLEALVMNTAERWFLNDVACQAWEPAGDEFLSPSLMEAELMRRILPPAQFVEWFRRFLPDLGAKKPATLFEPVTVTDRTDGKIAHLDGLNLSRAWCQRSLARALPAGDVRRTVLFDSAERHLQSALPHVAGDYMGEHWLGTFATLALEA
;
A
#
# COMPACT_ATOMS: atom_id res chain seq x y z
N MET A 1 2.61 5.02 26.05
CA MET A 1 2.11 6.01 25.08
C MET A 1 2.23 5.40 23.71
N THR A 2 1.18 5.43 22.91
CA THR A 2 1.17 4.90 21.54
C THR A 2 2.06 5.76 20.65
N VAL A 3 3.04 5.18 19.97
CA VAL A 3 3.91 5.93 19.05
C VAL A 3 3.08 6.40 17.85
N GLN A 4 3.19 7.68 17.49
CA GLN A 4 2.45 8.33 16.40
C GLN A 4 3.43 8.96 15.40
N LEU A 5 2.91 9.32 14.22
CA LEU A 5 3.70 10.02 13.20
C LEU A 5 4.00 11.44 13.68
N THR A 6 5.28 11.81 13.69
CA THR A 6 5.77 13.14 14.09
C THR A 6 6.49 13.82 12.93
N PRO A 7 6.72 15.15 12.98
CA PRO A 7 7.51 15.85 11.96
C PRO A 7 8.92 15.24 11.78
N GLU A 8 9.54 14.72 12.83
CA GLU A 8 10.86 14.09 12.76
C GLU A 8 10.81 12.76 12.00
N PHE A 9 9.80 11.93 12.24
CA PHE A 9 9.57 10.72 11.44
C PHE A 9 9.26 11.07 9.99
N ALA A 10 8.41 12.08 9.77
CA ALA A 10 8.05 12.54 8.44
C ALA A 10 9.28 13.03 7.65
N SER A 11 10.12 13.89 8.22
CA SER A 11 11.37 14.33 7.58
C SER A 11 12.31 13.15 7.29
N LYS A 12 12.45 12.20 8.24
CA LYS A 12 13.26 10.99 8.02
C LYS A 12 12.74 10.18 6.83
N PHE A 13 11.45 9.88 6.78
CA PHE A 13 10.84 9.07 5.72
C PHE A 13 10.84 9.80 4.36
N ALA A 14 10.63 11.12 4.36
CA ALA A 14 10.75 11.93 3.15
C ALA A 14 12.17 11.86 2.56
N ASN A 15 13.20 11.94 3.41
CA ASN A 15 14.59 11.81 2.96
C ASN A 15 14.92 10.42 2.40
N LEU A 16 14.39 9.35 3.01
CA LEU A 16 14.55 7.99 2.46
C LEU A 16 13.95 7.91 1.06
N ALA A 17 12.71 8.37 0.88
CA ALA A 17 12.05 8.35 -0.43
C ALA A 17 12.81 9.19 -1.48
N LEU A 18 13.17 10.42 -1.11
CA LEU A 18 13.90 11.33 -2.00
C LEU A 18 15.31 10.85 -2.35
N ALA A 19 15.90 9.92 -1.58
CA ALA A 19 17.19 9.31 -1.90
C ALA A 19 17.11 8.31 -3.05
N HIS A 20 15.92 7.77 -3.37
CA HIS A 20 15.75 6.80 -4.44
C HIS A 20 14.82 7.26 -5.56
N LEU A 21 13.86 8.18 -5.40
CA LEU A 21 12.91 8.51 -6.50
C LEU A 21 13.53 8.95 -7.85
N THR A 22 14.82 9.29 -7.90
CA THR A 22 15.59 9.61 -9.12
C THR A 22 16.76 8.64 -9.40
N ARG A 23 16.88 7.53 -8.66
CA ARG A 23 18.04 6.61 -8.68
C ARG A 23 17.81 5.40 -9.60
N GLU A 24 18.26 5.46 -10.84
CA GLU A 24 17.96 4.39 -11.81
C GLU A 24 18.50 2.98 -11.47
N TYR A 25 19.58 2.84 -10.69
CA TYR A 25 20.16 1.53 -10.36
C TYR A 25 20.58 1.40 -8.87
N PRO A 26 20.46 0.20 -8.27
CA PRO A 26 19.94 -1.04 -8.85
C PRO A 26 18.42 -0.99 -9.03
N ASN A 27 17.92 -1.62 -10.11
CA ASN A 27 16.50 -1.71 -10.43
C ASN A 27 16.17 -3.12 -10.92
N LYS A 28 15.01 -3.62 -10.51
CA LYS A 28 14.42 -4.91 -10.83
C LYS A 28 13.27 -4.69 -11.80
N LEU A 29 13.63 -4.69 -13.07
CA LEU A 29 12.68 -4.70 -14.16
C LEU A 29 12.08 -6.11 -14.32
N THR A 30 10.78 -6.28 -14.07
CA THR A 30 10.06 -7.54 -14.31
C THR A 30 8.95 -7.31 -15.32
N HIS A 31 9.13 -7.78 -16.56
CA HIS A 31 8.13 -7.62 -17.62
C HIS A 31 8.14 -8.74 -18.65
N SER A 32 7.10 -8.78 -19.48
CA SER A 32 7.03 -9.71 -20.62
C SER A 32 7.67 -9.06 -21.85
N LEU A 33 8.32 -9.87 -22.68
CA LEU A 33 8.90 -9.44 -23.95
C LEU A 33 8.10 -10.07 -25.10
N ALA A 34 7.52 -9.27 -25.98
CA ALA A 34 6.98 -9.74 -27.25
C ALA A 34 8.06 -9.80 -28.34
N GLY A 35 9.10 -8.96 -28.25
CA GLY A 35 10.24 -8.98 -29.15
C GLY A 35 11.47 -8.30 -28.57
N PRO A 36 12.60 -8.30 -29.31
CA PRO A 36 13.87 -7.75 -28.83
C PRO A 36 13.82 -6.25 -28.55
N GLN A 37 12.92 -5.49 -29.19
CA GLN A 37 12.73 -4.05 -28.95
C GLN A 37 12.19 -3.72 -27.54
N ASP A 38 11.63 -4.71 -26.84
CA ASP A 38 11.09 -4.53 -25.49
C ASP A 38 12.21 -4.57 -24.43
N VAL A 39 13.43 -5.02 -24.80
CA VAL A 39 14.61 -4.99 -23.92
C VAL A 39 15.16 -3.56 -23.86
N GLN A 40 14.74 -2.81 -22.85
CA GLN A 40 15.12 -1.42 -22.62
C GLN A 40 15.47 -1.17 -21.15
N GLY A 41 16.13 -0.04 -20.87
CA GLY A 41 16.46 0.36 -19.50
C GLY A 41 15.26 0.90 -18.71
N PRO A 42 15.32 0.96 -17.37
CA PRO A 42 14.20 1.37 -16.51
C PRO A 42 13.63 2.74 -16.88
N ARG A 43 14.48 3.76 -17.08
CA ARG A 43 14.06 5.12 -17.44
C ARG A 43 13.38 5.21 -18.80
N ALA A 44 13.80 4.38 -19.75
CA ALA A 44 13.21 4.35 -21.08
C ALA A 44 11.80 3.76 -21.07
N LEU A 45 11.56 2.74 -20.23
CA LEU A 45 10.26 2.10 -20.09
C LEU A 45 9.31 2.86 -19.15
N HIS A 46 9.85 3.47 -18.10
CA HIS A 46 9.11 4.08 -17.00
C HIS A 46 9.67 5.45 -16.62
N PRO A 47 9.46 6.49 -17.44
CA PRO A 47 10.11 7.80 -17.24
C PRO A 47 9.66 8.53 -15.96
N ILE A 48 8.57 8.12 -15.30
CA ILE A 48 8.15 8.64 -13.99
C ILE A 48 8.66 7.73 -12.87
N PHE A 49 8.56 6.41 -13.07
CA PHE A 49 8.72 5.42 -12.01
C PHE A 49 10.00 4.57 -12.09
N TYR A 50 11.07 5.12 -12.66
CA TYR A 50 12.36 4.41 -12.83
C TYR A 50 13.26 4.42 -11.58
N GLY A 51 13.07 5.35 -10.65
CA GLY A 51 14.08 5.65 -9.62
C GLY A 51 14.15 4.65 -8.46
N SER A 52 13.11 3.88 -8.18
CA SER A 52 13.20 2.92 -7.07
C SER A 52 13.76 1.56 -7.50
N TYR A 53 13.90 0.63 -6.56
CA TYR A 53 14.27 -0.74 -6.86
C TYR A 53 13.29 -1.39 -7.83
N ASP A 54 11.99 -1.08 -7.76
CA ASP A 54 11.01 -1.47 -8.78
C ASP A 54 9.93 -0.39 -8.96
N TRP A 55 9.06 -0.60 -9.95
CA TRP A 55 8.07 0.37 -10.39
C TRP A 55 7.11 0.77 -9.27
N HIS A 56 6.47 -0.20 -8.61
CA HIS A 56 5.50 0.11 -7.57
C HIS A 56 6.14 0.73 -6.33
N SER A 57 7.41 0.40 -6.03
CA SER A 57 8.13 1.06 -4.96
C SER A 57 8.38 2.53 -5.23
N CYS A 58 8.57 2.89 -6.49
CA CYS A 58 8.64 4.28 -6.91
C CYS A 58 7.28 4.96 -6.77
N VAL A 59 6.20 4.32 -7.22
CA VAL A 59 4.82 4.84 -7.12
C VAL A 59 4.44 5.18 -5.68
N HIS A 60 4.60 4.23 -4.74
CA HIS A 60 4.22 4.51 -3.36
C HIS A 60 5.25 5.36 -2.60
N GLY A 61 6.46 5.54 -3.15
CA GLY A 61 7.42 6.56 -2.70
C GLY A 61 6.95 7.98 -3.02
N TYR A 62 6.39 8.22 -4.21
CA TYR A 62 5.71 9.49 -4.52
C TYR A 62 4.49 9.72 -3.63
N TRP A 63 3.68 8.67 -3.42
CA TRP A 63 2.56 8.76 -2.49
C TRP A 63 3.03 9.18 -1.10
N LEU A 64 4.11 8.55 -0.59
CA LEU A 64 4.66 8.84 0.73
C LEU A 64 5.08 10.32 0.85
N ILE A 65 5.90 10.85 -0.06
CA ILE A 65 6.38 12.23 0.09
C ILE A 65 5.25 13.27 -0.04
N LEU A 66 4.27 13.03 -0.92
CA LEU A 66 3.13 13.93 -1.09
C LEU A 66 2.18 13.86 0.11
N HIS A 67 1.98 12.66 0.65
CA HIS A 67 1.20 12.45 1.86
C HIS A 67 1.86 13.15 3.06
N LEU A 68 3.16 12.97 3.26
CA LEU A 68 3.91 13.63 4.34
C LEU A 68 3.90 15.16 4.19
N LEU A 69 3.98 15.68 2.97
CA LEU A 69 3.91 17.11 2.70
C LEU A 69 2.51 17.70 3.03
N ASP A 70 1.44 16.96 2.76
CA ASP A 70 0.08 17.37 3.15
C ASP A 70 -0.09 17.41 4.68
N ARG A 71 0.50 16.43 5.38
CA ARG A 71 0.40 16.31 6.84
C ARG A 71 1.31 17.28 7.58
N PHE A 72 2.47 17.60 7.02
CA PHE A 72 3.50 18.45 7.59
C PHE A 72 4.03 19.43 6.53
N PRO A 73 3.27 20.50 6.22
CA PRO A 73 3.61 21.43 5.15
C PRO A 73 4.94 22.18 5.38
N ASP A 74 5.36 22.33 6.64
CA ASP A 74 6.57 23.05 7.03
C ASP A 74 7.83 22.15 7.07
N LEU A 75 7.78 20.96 6.47
CA LEU A 75 8.95 20.08 6.39
C LEU A 75 10.11 20.76 5.65
N PRO A 76 11.36 20.61 6.13
CA PRO A 76 12.54 21.15 5.42
C PRO A 76 12.65 20.65 3.97
N GLU A 77 12.13 19.45 3.68
CA GLU A 77 12.16 18.81 2.37
C GLU A 77 11.08 19.32 1.40
N ALA A 78 10.13 20.15 1.84
CA ALA A 78 8.95 20.55 1.07
C ALA A 78 9.29 21.06 -0.33
N ALA A 79 10.24 22.00 -0.44
CA ALA A 79 10.66 22.55 -1.73
C ALA A 79 11.30 21.48 -2.66
N ARG A 80 12.05 20.52 -2.09
CA ARG A 80 12.65 19.42 -2.85
C ARG A 80 11.60 18.41 -3.31
N ILE A 81 10.58 18.14 -2.50
CA ILE A 81 9.44 17.29 -2.87
C ILE A 81 8.73 17.89 -4.07
N VAL A 82 8.36 19.17 -4.01
CA VAL A 82 7.68 19.88 -5.12
C VAL A 82 8.54 19.82 -6.40
N ALA A 83 9.84 20.12 -6.30
CA ALA A 83 10.74 20.12 -7.45
C ALA A 83 10.84 18.75 -8.14
N VAL A 84 10.97 17.65 -7.38
CA VAL A 84 11.06 16.29 -7.93
C VAL A 84 9.74 15.87 -8.60
N VAL A 85 8.60 16.23 -8.02
CA VAL A 85 7.29 15.94 -8.61
C VAL A 85 7.09 16.75 -9.89
N ASP A 86 7.49 18.03 -9.92
CA ASP A 86 7.43 18.88 -11.11
C ASP A 86 8.27 18.36 -12.28
N GLU A 87 9.47 17.86 -11.99
CA GLU A 87 10.36 17.29 -13.00
C GLU A 87 9.76 16.04 -13.66
N HIS A 88 9.11 15.19 -12.87
CA HIS A 88 8.64 13.89 -13.36
C HIS A 88 7.18 13.89 -13.82
N PHE A 89 6.28 14.65 -13.21
CA PHE A 89 4.84 14.62 -13.51
C PHE A 89 4.53 15.59 -14.66
N THR A 90 5.06 15.25 -15.84
CA THR A 90 4.87 15.97 -17.09
C THR A 90 4.03 15.17 -18.07
N GLU A 91 3.36 15.85 -19.00
CA GLU A 91 2.57 15.18 -20.04
C GLU A 91 3.41 14.21 -20.89
N ALA A 92 4.68 14.57 -21.16
CA ALA A 92 5.61 13.74 -21.91
C ALA A 92 5.97 12.44 -21.17
N ASN A 93 6.26 12.52 -19.86
CA ASN A 93 6.59 11.32 -19.08
C ASN A 93 5.34 10.44 -18.88
N VAL A 94 4.17 11.04 -18.66
CA VAL A 94 2.90 10.29 -18.61
C VAL A 94 2.64 9.55 -19.92
N ALA A 95 2.90 10.18 -21.07
CA ALA A 95 2.79 9.53 -22.37
C ALA A 95 3.76 8.34 -22.50
N GLY A 96 4.98 8.42 -21.93
CA GLY A 96 5.92 7.30 -21.91
C GLY A 96 5.45 6.12 -21.05
N GLU A 97 4.91 6.38 -19.84
CA GLU A 97 4.30 5.33 -19.01
C GLU A 97 3.11 4.67 -19.72
N LEU A 98 2.26 5.46 -20.40
CA LEU A 98 1.14 4.94 -21.18
C LEU A 98 1.61 4.09 -22.37
N ALA A 99 2.65 4.51 -23.10
CA ALA A 99 3.19 3.76 -24.22
C ALA A 99 3.60 2.34 -23.80
N TYR A 100 4.16 2.19 -22.60
CA TYR A 100 4.45 0.89 -22.02
C TYR A 100 3.18 0.09 -21.65
N LEU A 101 2.22 0.75 -21.00
CA LEU A 101 0.97 0.13 -20.54
C LEU A 101 0.03 -0.29 -21.68
N ASP A 102 0.10 0.38 -22.83
CA ASP A 102 -0.71 0.11 -24.02
C ASP A 102 -0.23 -1.11 -24.81
N LEU A 103 0.98 -1.63 -24.51
CA LEU A 103 1.46 -2.87 -25.11
C LEU A 103 0.54 -4.04 -24.74
N PRO A 104 0.07 -4.86 -25.72
CA PRO A 104 -0.91 -5.91 -25.46
C PRO A 104 -0.51 -6.95 -24.40
N HIS A 105 0.79 -7.24 -24.30
CA HIS A 105 1.34 -8.18 -23.32
C HIS A 105 1.49 -7.58 -21.91
N ASN A 106 1.36 -6.26 -21.75
CA ASN A 106 1.48 -5.55 -20.46
C ASN A 106 0.14 -5.27 -19.77
N ARG A 107 -0.96 -5.84 -20.29
CA ARG A 107 -2.30 -5.71 -19.67
C ARG A 107 -2.32 -6.15 -18.20
N GLY A 108 -1.52 -7.16 -17.83
CA GLY A 108 -1.42 -7.69 -16.47
C GLY A 108 -0.28 -7.11 -15.62
N PHE A 109 0.53 -6.21 -16.16
CA PHE A 109 1.66 -5.60 -15.45
C PHE A 109 1.21 -4.99 -14.12
N GLU A 110 1.91 -5.30 -13.03
CA GLU A 110 1.66 -4.75 -11.69
C GLU A 110 0.29 -5.10 -11.06
N ARG A 111 -0.44 -6.06 -11.61
CA ARG A 111 -1.73 -6.51 -11.05
C ARG A 111 -1.51 -7.31 -9.75
N PRO A 112 -2.24 -7.02 -8.65
CA PRO A 112 -3.10 -5.85 -8.41
C PRO A 112 -2.38 -4.73 -7.62
N TYR A 113 -1.18 -4.98 -7.11
CA TYR A 113 -0.47 -4.12 -6.16
C TYR A 113 -0.17 -2.73 -6.69
N GLY A 114 0.56 -2.65 -7.81
CA GLY A 114 0.92 -1.38 -8.39
C GLY A 114 -0.28 -0.63 -8.96
N TRP A 115 -1.34 -1.35 -9.39
CA TRP A 115 -2.60 -0.71 -9.77
C TRP A 115 -3.19 0.05 -8.59
N ALA A 116 -3.29 -0.62 -7.43
CA ALA A 116 -3.84 -0.06 -6.21
C ALA A 116 -3.01 1.12 -5.68
N TRP A 117 -1.67 1.01 -5.70
CA TRP A 117 -0.80 2.11 -5.29
C TRP A 117 -0.87 3.31 -6.23
N LEU A 118 -1.02 3.11 -7.54
CA LEU A 118 -1.22 4.24 -8.45
C LEU A 118 -2.54 4.97 -8.13
N LEU A 119 -3.61 4.22 -7.86
CA LEU A 119 -4.88 4.81 -7.48
C LEU A 119 -4.78 5.56 -6.13
N ALA A 120 -4.04 5.02 -5.15
CA ALA A 120 -3.75 5.75 -3.91
C ALA A 120 -2.95 7.05 -4.14
N LEU A 121 -1.93 7.02 -5.01
CA LEU A 121 -1.19 8.23 -5.43
C LEU A 121 -2.12 9.24 -6.10
N SER A 122 -3.02 8.78 -6.96
CA SER A 122 -4.01 9.63 -7.64
C SER A 122 -4.99 10.26 -6.66
N ALA A 123 -5.41 9.51 -5.62
CA ALA A 123 -6.24 10.03 -4.54
C ALA A 123 -5.51 11.12 -3.75
N GLN A 124 -4.23 10.88 -3.40
CA GLN A 124 -3.40 11.87 -2.72
C GLN A 124 -3.23 13.15 -3.54
N LEU A 125 -3.00 13.05 -4.86
CA LEU A 125 -2.94 14.21 -5.74
C LEU A 125 -4.26 14.99 -5.81
N HIS A 126 -5.39 14.28 -5.73
CA HIS A 126 -6.71 14.88 -5.76
C HIS A 126 -7.02 15.69 -4.49
N SER A 127 -6.60 15.20 -3.32
CA SER A 127 -6.90 15.84 -2.02
C SER A 127 -5.85 16.88 -1.58
N LEU A 128 -4.65 16.86 -2.17
CA LEU A 128 -3.53 17.71 -1.77
C LEU A 128 -3.84 19.20 -1.97
N LYS A 129 -3.62 20.00 -0.93
CA LYS A 129 -3.99 21.43 -0.89
C LYS A 129 -2.98 22.40 -1.51
N LEU A 130 -1.96 21.88 -2.21
CA LEU A 130 -0.94 22.69 -2.89
C LEU A 130 -1.48 23.25 -4.22
N SER A 131 -1.02 24.44 -4.59
CA SER A 131 -1.35 25.06 -5.89
C SER A 131 -1.00 24.17 -7.09
N GLU A 132 0.11 23.46 -6.99
CA GLU A 132 0.68 22.58 -8.01
C GLU A 132 -0.15 21.30 -8.18
N ALA A 133 -0.85 20.87 -7.13
CA ALA A 133 -1.57 19.61 -7.11
C ALA A 133 -2.66 19.54 -8.19
N VAL A 134 -3.33 20.66 -8.50
CA VAL A 134 -4.33 20.72 -9.57
C VAL A 134 -3.70 20.40 -10.93
N ARG A 135 -2.50 20.93 -11.21
CA ARG A 135 -1.76 20.64 -12.44
C ARG A 135 -1.32 19.18 -12.46
N TRP A 136 -0.71 18.69 -11.37
CA TRP A 136 -0.24 17.31 -11.28
C TRP A 136 -1.38 16.31 -11.46
N SER A 137 -2.49 16.51 -10.76
CA SER A 137 -3.69 15.67 -10.85
C SER A 137 -4.22 15.60 -12.29
N ARG A 138 -4.27 16.74 -12.99
CA ARG A 138 -4.67 16.79 -14.41
C ARG A 138 -3.71 16.02 -15.32
N VAL A 139 -2.40 16.21 -15.14
CA VAL A 139 -1.38 15.52 -15.94
C VAL A 139 -1.42 14.00 -15.71
N PHE A 140 -1.65 13.58 -14.47
CA PHE A 140 -1.63 12.19 -14.05
C PHE A 140 -2.91 11.41 -14.38
N ALA A 141 -4.03 12.11 -14.62
CA ALA A 141 -5.35 11.52 -14.86
C ALA A 141 -5.42 10.41 -15.94
N PRO A 142 -4.65 10.45 -17.05
CA PRO A 142 -4.63 9.35 -18.03
C PRO A 142 -4.14 8.01 -17.45
N LEU A 143 -3.13 8.03 -16.57
CA LEU A 143 -2.66 6.83 -15.89
C LEU A 143 -3.71 6.30 -14.92
N THR A 144 -4.32 7.21 -14.14
CA THR A 144 -5.43 6.88 -13.24
C THR A 144 -6.56 6.17 -14.00
N LYS A 145 -6.98 6.73 -15.14
CA LYS A 145 -8.03 6.16 -15.99
C LYS A 145 -7.68 4.74 -16.42
N THR A 146 -6.45 4.50 -16.88
CA THR A 146 -5.98 3.19 -17.33
C THR A 146 -6.15 2.12 -16.25
N PHE A 147 -5.77 2.40 -15.00
CA PHE A 147 -5.87 1.41 -13.93
C PHE A 147 -7.29 1.26 -13.38
N VAL A 148 -8.13 2.31 -13.43
CA VAL A 148 -9.58 2.17 -13.16
C VAL A 148 -10.20 1.19 -14.14
N GLU A 149 -10.00 1.40 -15.45
CA GLU A 149 -10.56 0.52 -16.49
C GLU A 149 -10.07 -0.93 -16.34
N ARG A 150 -8.80 -1.12 -15.97
CA ARG A 150 -8.24 -2.45 -15.71
C ARG A 150 -8.89 -3.15 -14.51
N PHE A 151 -9.20 -2.44 -13.42
CA PHE A 151 -9.98 -3.01 -12.31
C PHE A 151 -11.42 -3.32 -12.74
N GLU A 152 -12.07 -2.39 -13.44
CA GLU A 152 -13.44 -2.55 -13.95
C GLU A 152 -13.58 -3.75 -14.88
N GLU A 153 -12.56 -4.04 -15.69
CA GLU A 153 -12.53 -5.23 -16.54
C GLU A 153 -12.18 -6.51 -15.77
N PHE A 154 -11.25 -6.44 -14.82
CA PHE A 154 -10.69 -7.62 -14.15
C PHE A 154 -11.60 -8.19 -13.05
N LEU A 155 -12.13 -7.35 -12.15
CA LEU A 155 -12.85 -7.81 -10.97
C LEU A 155 -14.10 -8.65 -11.30
N PRO A 156 -14.89 -8.34 -12.34
CA PRO A 156 -16.00 -9.19 -12.77
C PRO A 156 -15.57 -10.59 -13.23
N LYS A 157 -14.34 -10.73 -13.76
CA LYS A 157 -13.78 -12.01 -14.25
C LYS A 157 -13.10 -12.82 -13.14
N ALA A 158 -12.69 -12.16 -12.06
CA ALA A 158 -11.96 -12.78 -10.97
C ALA A 158 -12.91 -13.61 -10.08
N THR A 159 -12.87 -14.94 -10.21
CA THR A 159 -13.72 -15.85 -9.44
C THR A 159 -13.29 -15.93 -7.98
N TYR A 160 -11.98 -16.02 -7.72
CA TYR A 160 -11.42 -16.26 -6.39
C TYR A 160 -10.51 -15.10 -5.94
N PRO A 161 -10.49 -14.78 -4.63
CA PRO A 161 -9.52 -13.83 -4.08
C PRO A 161 -8.12 -14.48 -4.01
N LEU A 162 -7.08 -13.66 -4.15
CA LEU A 162 -5.72 -14.04 -3.80
C LEU A 162 -5.40 -13.52 -2.39
N ARG A 163 -5.09 -14.46 -1.48
CA ARG A 163 -4.90 -14.23 -0.03
C ARG A 163 -3.45 -14.40 0.41
N VAL A 164 -2.52 -13.90 -0.38
CA VAL A 164 -1.07 -14.01 -0.09
C VAL A 164 -0.58 -12.79 0.68
N GLY A 165 0.47 -12.92 1.49
CA GLY A 165 1.04 -11.79 2.25
C GLY A 165 2.01 -10.92 1.45
N THR A 166 1.91 -10.97 0.12
CA THR A 166 2.79 -10.23 -0.81
C THR A 166 1.95 -9.45 -1.84
N HIS A 167 2.58 -8.95 -2.89
CA HIS A 167 1.99 -8.07 -3.92
C HIS A 167 0.62 -8.55 -4.47
N PHE A 168 0.37 -9.86 -4.56
CA PHE A 168 -0.92 -10.35 -5.08
C PHE A 168 -2.09 -10.26 -4.08
N ASN A 169 -1.92 -9.69 -2.88
CA ASN A 169 -2.97 -9.56 -1.89
C ASN A 169 -4.16 -8.72 -2.40
N MET A 170 -5.30 -9.38 -2.66
CA MET A 170 -6.49 -8.68 -3.17
C MET A 170 -7.14 -7.79 -2.11
N ALA A 171 -7.08 -8.15 -0.83
CA ALA A 171 -7.71 -7.35 0.22
C ALA A 171 -7.03 -5.98 0.36
N PHE A 172 -5.70 -5.95 0.34
CA PHE A 172 -4.91 -4.73 0.31
C PHE A 172 -5.22 -3.88 -0.93
N ALA A 173 -5.21 -4.48 -2.12
CA ALA A 173 -5.46 -3.75 -3.35
C ALA A 173 -6.87 -3.12 -3.40
N LEU A 174 -7.89 -3.87 -2.95
CA LEU A 174 -9.26 -3.38 -2.87
C LEU A 174 -9.42 -2.29 -1.79
N ALA A 175 -8.71 -2.36 -0.67
CA ALA A 175 -8.77 -1.33 0.37
C ALA A 175 -8.28 0.04 -0.14
N LEU A 176 -7.14 0.08 -0.84
CA LEU A 176 -6.64 1.32 -1.45
C LEU A 176 -7.55 1.81 -2.59
N THR A 177 -8.05 0.89 -3.40
CA THR A 177 -8.95 1.23 -4.52
C THR A 177 -10.28 1.81 -4.03
N LEU A 178 -10.82 1.29 -2.92
CA LEU A 178 -12.03 1.80 -2.29
C LEU A 178 -11.85 3.22 -1.77
N ASP A 179 -10.72 3.50 -1.11
CA ASP A 179 -10.39 4.84 -0.64
C ASP A 179 -10.28 5.83 -1.80
N PHE A 180 -9.57 5.45 -2.87
CA PHE A 180 -9.50 6.24 -4.09
C PHE A 180 -10.89 6.51 -4.68
N ALA A 181 -11.73 5.48 -4.82
CA ALA A 181 -13.06 5.62 -5.40
C ALA A 181 -13.92 6.60 -4.60
N ARG A 182 -13.91 6.49 -3.26
CA ARG A 182 -14.63 7.42 -2.37
C ARG A 182 -14.08 8.83 -2.42
N GLN A 183 -12.76 9.00 -2.34
CA GLN A 183 -12.11 10.31 -2.34
C GLN A 183 -12.31 11.07 -3.66
N THR A 184 -12.51 10.35 -4.76
CA THR A 184 -12.70 10.92 -6.11
C THR A 184 -14.14 10.80 -6.63
N SER A 185 -15.09 10.42 -5.76
CA SER A 185 -16.53 10.27 -6.08
C SER A 185 -16.81 9.35 -7.28
N ARG A 186 -16.08 8.23 -7.41
CA ARG A 186 -16.28 7.21 -8.45
C ARG A 186 -17.21 6.09 -7.96
N GLU A 187 -18.50 6.40 -7.91
CA GLU A 187 -19.54 5.52 -7.36
C GLU A 187 -19.59 4.12 -8.01
N SER A 188 -19.37 4.02 -9.33
CA SER A 188 -19.36 2.72 -10.04
C SER A 188 -18.21 1.82 -9.59
N LEU A 189 -17.01 2.39 -9.43
CA LEU A 189 -15.83 1.68 -8.97
C LEU A 189 -15.97 1.29 -7.49
N GLU A 190 -16.49 2.20 -6.66
CA GLU A 190 -16.79 1.90 -5.25
C GLU A 190 -17.75 0.70 -5.15
N ALA A 191 -18.87 0.73 -5.87
CA ALA A 191 -19.84 -0.36 -5.87
C ALA A 191 -19.21 -1.68 -6.36
N LEU A 192 -18.40 -1.65 -7.42
CA LEU A 192 -17.71 -2.84 -7.93
C LEU A 192 -16.76 -3.45 -6.88
N VAL A 193 -15.98 -2.61 -6.20
CA VAL A 193 -15.05 -3.04 -5.14
C VAL A 193 -15.82 -3.64 -3.97
N MET A 194 -16.87 -2.97 -3.50
CA MET A 194 -17.71 -3.47 -2.39
C MET A 194 -18.34 -4.82 -2.73
N ASN A 195 -19.00 -4.92 -3.89
CA ASN A 195 -19.63 -6.16 -4.34
C ASN A 195 -18.61 -7.31 -4.50
N THR A 196 -17.38 -6.99 -4.95
CA THR A 196 -16.32 -7.99 -5.09
C THR A 196 -15.81 -8.46 -3.73
N ALA A 197 -15.60 -7.54 -2.79
CA ALA A 197 -15.17 -7.86 -1.44
C ALA A 197 -16.23 -8.70 -0.70
N GLU A 198 -17.51 -8.34 -0.79
CA GLU A 198 -18.61 -9.11 -0.20
C GLU A 198 -18.68 -10.53 -0.77
N ARG A 199 -18.62 -10.67 -2.10
CA ARG A 199 -18.63 -11.98 -2.78
C ARG A 199 -17.48 -12.89 -2.33
N TRP A 200 -16.33 -12.32 -1.99
CA TRP A 200 -15.13 -13.08 -1.60
C TRP A 200 -15.02 -13.36 -0.11
N PHE A 201 -15.41 -12.41 0.74
CA PHE A 201 -15.00 -12.39 2.14
C PHE A 201 -16.17 -12.35 3.15
N LEU A 202 -17.40 -12.05 2.71
CA LEU A 202 -18.53 -11.86 3.64
C LEU A 202 -18.87 -13.12 4.45
N ASN A 203 -18.66 -14.30 3.85
CA ASN A 203 -19.00 -15.59 4.45
C ASN A 203 -17.83 -16.26 5.15
N ASP A 204 -16.65 -15.64 5.18
CA ASP A 204 -15.49 -16.23 5.83
C ASP A 204 -15.64 -16.26 7.35
N VAL A 205 -15.25 -17.38 7.94
CA VAL A 205 -15.35 -17.67 9.37
C VAL A 205 -14.13 -18.46 9.83
N ALA A 206 -13.81 -18.38 11.12
CA ALA A 206 -12.76 -19.18 11.76
C ALA A 206 -11.42 -19.18 10.98
N CYS A 207 -10.95 -18.00 10.58
CA CYS A 207 -9.70 -17.81 9.87
C CYS A 207 -8.54 -18.45 10.64
N GLN A 208 -7.77 -19.29 9.96
CA GLN A 208 -6.65 -20.03 10.57
C GLN A 208 -5.36 -19.20 10.66
N ALA A 209 -5.24 -18.11 9.89
CA ALA A 209 -4.03 -17.30 9.77
C ALA A 209 -2.75 -18.13 9.53
N TRP A 210 -2.67 -18.78 8.36
CA TRP A 210 -1.47 -19.49 7.88
C TRP A 210 -0.34 -18.52 7.46
N GLU A 211 0.00 -17.61 8.37
CA GLU A 211 1.06 -16.61 8.26
C GLU A 211 1.92 -16.66 9.54
N PRO A 212 3.22 -16.29 9.49
CA PRO A 212 3.93 -15.75 8.34
C PRO A 212 4.44 -16.82 7.35
N ALA A 213 4.41 -16.49 6.06
CA ALA A 213 5.33 -17.06 5.08
C ALA A 213 6.62 -16.21 5.00
N GLY A 214 7.72 -16.81 4.52
CA GLY A 214 9.08 -16.29 4.70
C GLY A 214 9.40 -14.96 3.99
N ASP A 215 8.53 -14.50 3.09
CA ASP A 215 8.73 -13.25 2.33
C ASP A 215 7.50 -12.33 2.33
N GLU A 216 6.62 -12.48 3.32
CA GLU A 216 5.43 -11.63 3.47
C GLU A 216 5.77 -10.25 4.02
N PHE A 217 5.08 -9.23 3.52
CA PHE A 217 5.06 -7.87 4.06
C PHE A 217 3.64 -7.38 4.42
N LEU A 218 2.61 -8.17 4.08
CA LEU A 218 1.21 -7.95 4.44
C LEU A 218 0.72 -9.14 5.24
N SER A 219 -0.08 -8.91 6.28
CA SER A 219 -0.85 -9.98 6.92
C SER A 219 -2.10 -10.27 6.07
N PRO A 220 -2.25 -11.45 5.44
CA PRO A 220 -3.44 -11.75 4.65
C PRO A 220 -4.72 -11.69 5.46
N SER A 221 -4.69 -12.25 6.68
CA SER A 221 -5.86 -12.34 7.55
C SER A 221 -6.28 -10.97 8.06
N LEU A 222 -5.33 -10.15 8.51
CA LEU A 222 -5.67 -8.82 9.01
C LEU A 222 -6.02 -7.85 7.89
N MET A 223 -5.46 -8.02 6.68
CA MET A 223 -5.81 -7.17 5.55
C MET A 223 -7.21 -7.42 5.03
N GLU A 224 -7.65 -8.68 5.04
CA GLU A 224 -9.04 -9.01 4.80
C GLU A 224 -9.97 -8.36 5.84
N ALA A 225 -9.65 -8.49 7.13
CA ALA A 225 -10.44 -7.86 8.18
C ALA A 225 -10.48 -6.32 8.03
N GLU A 226 -9.36 -5.71 7.67
CA GLU A 226 -9.25 -4.26 7.45
C GLU A 226 -10.06 -3.79 6.23
N LEU A 227 -10.10 -4.57 5.15
CA LEU A 227 -11.02 -4.30 4.03
C LEU A 227 -12.48 -4.44 4.48
N MET A 228 -12.81 -5.53 5.18
CA MET A 228 -14.18 -5.79 5.64
C MET A 228 -14.68 -4.70 6.60
N ARG A 229 -13.79 -4.12 7.41
CA ARG A 229 -14.05 -2.96 8.27
C ARG A 229 -14.44 -1.71 7.49
N ARG A 230 -13.93 -1.53 6.26
CA ARG A 230 -14.19 -0.36 5.42
C ARG A 230 -15.50 -0.46 4.63
N ILE A 231 -15.97 -1.68 4.36
CA ILE A 231 -17.17 -1.93 3.57
C ILE A 231 -18.41 -2.14 4.43
N LEU A 232 -18.28 -2.83 5.57
CA LEU A 232 -19.43 -3.19 6.39
C LEU A 232 -19.85 -2.05 7.32
N PRO A 233 -21.16 -1.85 7.54
CA PRO A 233 -21.64 -0.98 8.61
C PRO A 233 -21.05 -1.41 9.96
N PRO A 234 -20.75 -0.47 10.89
CA PRO A 234 -19.99 -0.77 12.10
C PRO A 234 -20.53 -1.95 12.93
N ALA A 235 -21.85 -2.04 13.13
CA ALA A 235 -22.46 -3.14 13.88
C ALA A 235 -22.32 -4.50 13.16
N GLN A 236 -22.44 -4.52 11.83
CA GLN A 236 -22.27 -5.73 11.03
C GLN A 236 -20.81 -6.17 11.01
N PHE A 237 -19.87 -5.22 10.93
CA PHE A 237 -18.44 -5.51 11.00
C PHE A 237 -18.07 -6.19 12.32
N VAL A 238 -18.55 -5.69 13.47
CA VAL A 238 -18.22 -6.28 14.78
C VAL A 238 -18.64 -7.74 14.86
N GLU A 239 -19.83 -8.07 14.32
CA GLU A 239 -20.34 -9.44 14.29
C GLU A 239 -19.60 -10.32 13.26
N TRP A 240 -19.33 -9.81 12.07
CA TRP A 240 -18.51 -10.49 11.07
C TRP A 240 -17.11 -10.81 11.64
N PHE A 241 -16.45 -9.83 12.24
CA PHE A 241 -15.11 -9.97 12.80
C PHE A 241 -15.06 -10.97 13.96
N ARG A 242 -16.13 -11.04 14.77
CA ARG A 242 -16.30 -12.06 15.82
C ARG A 242 -16.39 -13.48 15.23
N ARG A 243 -17.02 -13.67 14.06
CA ARG A 243 -17.08 -14.98 13.40
C ARG A 243 -15.79 -15.31 12.65
N PHE A 244 -15.14 -14.31 12.07
CA PHE A 244 -13.90 -14.44 11.32
C PHE A 244 -12.71 -14.82 12.21
N LEU A 245 -12.52 -14.12 13.34
CA LEU A 245 -11.48 -14.41 14.34
C LEU A 245 -12.12 -14.61 15.72
N PRO A 246 -12.73 -15.79 15.99
CA PRO A 246 -13.53 -16.01 17.19
C PRO A 246 -12.74 -15.99 18.50
N ASP A 247 -11.47 -16.41 18.46
CA ASP A 247 -10.62 -16.53 19.64
C ASP A 247 -9.62 -15.37 19.79
N LEU A 248 -9.89 -14.24 19.14
CA LEU A 248 -9.00 -13.07 19.13
C LEU A 248 -8.71 -12.55 20.55
N GLY A 249 -9.71 -12.57 21.43
CA GLY A 249 -9.55 -12.15 22.84
C GLY A 249 -8.61 -13.06 23.64
N ALA A 250 -8.42 -14.30 23.20
CA ALA A 250 -7.47 -15.25 23.77
C ALA A 250 -6.12 -15.25 23.03
N LYS A 251 -5.86 -14.22 22.19
CA LYS A 251 -4.66 -14.10 21.34
C LYS A 251 -4.47 -15.29 20.40
N LYS A 252 -5.55 -15.75 19.77
CA LYS A 252 -5.51 -16.82 18.77
C LYS A 252 -6.07 -16.35 17.41
N PRO A 253 -5.46 -16.78 16.28
CA PRO A 253 -4.22 -17.56 16.17
C PRO A 253 -3.00 -16.80 16.70
N ALA A 254 -2.10 -17.49 17.43
CA ALA A 254 -0.97 -16.84 18.14
C ALA A 254 -0.01 -16.12 17.18
N THR A 255 0.10 -16.60 15.95
CA THR A 255 0.98 -16.03 14.92
C THR A 255 0.65 -14.58 14.58
N LEU A 256 -0.59 -14.14 14.74
CA LEU A 256 -1.00 -12.74 14.52
C LEU A 256 -0.53 -11.78 15.62
N PHE A 257 -0.16 -12.32 16.77
CA PHE A 257 0.18 -11.54 17.96
C PHE A 257 1.68 -11.55 18.26
N GLU A 258 2.47 -12.44 17.67
CA GLU A 258 3.91 -12.47 17.89
C GLU A 258 4.64 -11.75 16.75
N PRO A 259 5.52 -10.77 17.06
CA PRO A 259 6.38 -10.15 16.06
C PRO A 259 7.19 -11.19 15.28
N VAL A 260 7.24 -11.01 13.96
CA VAL A 260 8.00 -11.91 13.10
C VAL A 260 9.49 -11.59 13.20
N THR A 261 10.31 -12.63 13.18
CA THR A 261 11.77 -12.50 13.27
C THR A 261 12.36 -12.23 11.88
N VAL A 262 13.19 -11.20 11.78
CA VAL A 262 13.92 -10.85 10.55
C VAL A 262 15.38 -11.25 10.72
N THR A 263 15.79 -12.34 10.09
CA THR A 263 17.13 -12.92 10.28
C THR A 263 18.21 -12.26 9.43
N ASP A 264 17.84 -11.69 8.28
CA ASP A 264 18.74 -10.98 7.38
C ASP A 264 17.99 -9.82 6.71
N ARG A 265 18.45 -8.59 6.94
CA ARG A 265 17.85 -7.36 6.38
C ARG A 265 18.47 -6.94 5.06
N THR A 266 19.53 -7.62 4.63
CA THR A 266 20.19 -7.39 3.33
C THR A 266 19.59 -8.28 2.23
N ASP A 267 18.81 -9.29 2.61
CA ASP A 267 18.03 -10.10 1.68
C ASP A 267 16.68 -9.44 1.40
N GLY A 268 16.42 -9.13 0.12
CA GLY A 268 15.21 -8.42 -0.31
C GLY A 268 13.90 -9.16 -0.08
N LYS A 269 13.92 -10.46 0.24
CA LYS A 269 12.74 -11.24 0.61
C LYS A 269 12.58 -11.32 2.12
N ILE A 270 13.66 -11.58 2.86
CA ILE A 270 13.58 -11.66 4.32
C ILE A 270 13.30 -10.28 4.93
N ALA A 271 13.83 -9.19 4.35
CA ALA A 271 13.55 -7.83 4.77
C ALA A 271 12.05 -7.45 4.71
N HIS A 272 11.25 -8.15 3.90
CA HIS A 272 9.80 -7.98 3.87
C HIS A 272 9.13 -8.21 5.23
N LEU A 273 9.72 -9.05 6.09
CA LEU A 273 9.17 -9.37 7.39
C LEU A 273 9.13 -8.16 8.35
N ASP A 274 10.00 -7.16 8.18
CA ASP A 274 9.84 -5.88 8.88
C ASP A 274 8.55 -5.16 8.41
N GLY A 275 8.25 -5.19 7.10
CA GLY A 275 6.99 -4.70 6.57
C GLY A 275 5.77 -5.48 7.04
N LEU A 276 5.88 -6.79 7.27
CA LEU A 276 4.81 -7.59 7.86
C LEU A 276 4.50 -7.15 9.28
N ASN A 277 5.53 -6.88 10.09
CA ASN A 277 5.34 -6.29 11.41
C ASN A 277 4.65 -4.91 11.31
N LEU A 278 5.07 -4.04 10.39
CA LEU A 278 4.43 -2.73 10.19
C LEU A 278 2.96 -2.85 9.74
N SER A 279 2.66 -3.71 8.76
CA SER A 279 1.29 -3.90 8.26
C SER A 279 0.39 -4.55 9.31
N ARG A 280 0.91 -5.47 10.13
CA ARG A 280 0.19 -6.00 11.31
C ARG A 280 -0.11 -4.90 12.31
N ALA A 281 0.84 -4.02 12.62
CA ALA A 281 0.61 -2.89 13.52
C ALA A 281 -0.47 -1.94 12.99
N TRP A 282 -0.41 -1.59 11.70
CA TRP A 282 -1.42 -0.80 11.01
C TRP A 282 -2.81 -1.43 11.14
N CYS A 283 -2.98 -2.67 10.67
CA CYS A 283 -4.29 -3.32 10.67
C CYS A 283 -4.84 -3.47 12.08
N GLN A 284 -4.02 -3.89 13.05
CA GLN A 284 -4.48 -4.11 14.42
C GLN A 284 -4.93 -2.81 15.09
N ARG A 285 -4.24 -1.68 14.86
CA ARG A 285 -4.71 -0.35 15.35
C ARG A 285 -6.05 0.04 14.73
N SER A 286 -6.19 -0.08 13.41
CA SER A 286 -7.44 0.28 12.71
C SER A 286 -8.62 -0.62 13.13
N LEU A 287 -8.39 -1.93 13.25
CA LEU A 287 -9.38 -2.90 13.73
C LEU A 287 -9.77 -2.62 15.19
N ALA A 288 -8.80 -2.34 16.07
CA ALA A 288 -9.07 -1.98 17.45
C ALA A 288 -9.96 -0.74 17.55
N ARG A 289 -9.70 0.30 16.74
CA ARG A 289 -10.49 1.53 16.73
C ARG A 289 -11.95 1.31 16.31
N ALA A 290 -12.23 0.35 15.43
CA ALA A 290 -13.58 0.05 14.96
C ALA A 290 -14.44 -0.77 15.96
N LEU A 291 -13.87 -1.29 17.04
CA LEU A 291 -14.62 -2.01 18.07
C LEU A 291 -15.26 -1.07 19.10
N PRO A 292 -16.35 -1.45 19.79
CA PRO A 292 -16.96 -0.63 20.84
C PRO A 292 -16.02 -0.32 22.02
N ALA A 293 -16.17 0.86 22.62
CA ALA A 293 -15.43 1.26 23.82
C ALA A 293 -15.80 0.35 25.02
N GLY A 294 -14.98 -0.66 25.30
CA GLY A 294 -15.24 -1.69 26.32
C GLY A 294 -15.06 -3.13 25.81
N ASP A 295 -14.93 -3.31 24.50
CA ASP A 295 -14.59 -4.61 23.92
C ASP A 295 -13.16 -5.03 24.32
N VAL A 296 -13.02 -6.17 24.98
CA VAL A 296 -11.73 -6.70 25.46
C VAL A 296 -10.70 -6.91 24.34
N ARG A 297 -11.18 -7.16 23.11
CA ARG A 297 -10.31 -7.33 21.93
C ARG A 297 -9.53 -6.05 21.59
N ARG A 298 -10.03 -4.87 21.98
CA ARG A 298 -9.35 -3.58 21.72
C ARG A 298 -7.98 -3.54 22.36
N THR A 299 -7.90 -3.84 23.66
CA THR A 299 -6.63 -3.84 24.39
C THR A 299 -5.67 -4.85 23.80
N VAL A 300 -6.15 -6.05 23.50
CA VAL A 300 -5.33 -7.12 22.90
C VAL A 300 -4.72 -6.69 21.56
N LEU A 301 -5.50 -6.05 20.69
CA LEU A 301 -5.05 -5.55 19.39
C LEU A 301 -4.08 -4.36 19.52
N PHE A 302 -4.36 -3.39 20.40
CA PHE A 302 -3.45 -2.26 20.60
C PHE A 302 -2.11 -2.70 21.18
N ASP A 303 -2.10 -3.55 22.22
CA ASP A 303 -0.86 -4.04 22.82
C ASP A 303 -0.01 -4.84 21.83
N SER A 304 -0.68 -5.58 20.94
CA SER A 304 -0.02 -6.33 19.88
C SER A 304 0.53 -5.43 18.79
N ALA A 305 -0.24 -4.44 18.36
CA ALA A 305 0.23 -3.44 17.41
C ALA A 305 1.48 -2.70 17.90
N GLU A 306 1.53 -2.33 19.18
CA GLU A 306 2.72 -1.66 19.75
C GLU A 306 3.95 -2.58 19.70
N ARG A 307 3.82 -3.87 20.00
CA ARG A 307 4.96 -4.81 19.95
C ARG A 307 5.46 -5.00 18.52
N HIS A 308 4.56 -5.15 17.56
CA HIS A 308 4.94 -5.22 16.15
C HIS A 308 5.63 -3.95 15.67
N LEU A 309 5.08 -2.78 16.01
CA LEU A 309 5.66 -1.50 15.64
C LEU A 309 7.05 -1.30 16.26
N GLN A 310 7.21 -1.61 17.54
CA GLN A 310 8.51 -1.53 18.24
C GLN A 310 9.56 -2.46 17.62
N SER A 311 9.14 -3.62 17.09
CA SER A 311 10.03 -4.57 16.45
C SER A 311 10.56 -4.11 15.10
N ALA A 312 9.83 -3.28 14.36
CA ALA A 312 10.16 -2.94 12.97
C ALA A 312 10.55 -1.47 12.75
N LEU A 313 9.97 -0.54 13.52
CA LEU A 313 10.21 0.89 13.35
C LEU A 313 11.71 1.31 13.43
N PRO A 314 12.54 0.72 14.30
CA PRO A 314 13.98 1.00 14.32
C PRO A 314 14.72 0.60 13.02
N HIS A 315 14.13 -0.28 12.22
CA HIS A 315 14.74 -0.89 11.04
C HIS A 315 14.22 -0.36 9.71
N VAL A 316 13.38 0.69 9.73
CA VAL A 316 12.86 1.34 8.51
C VAL A 316 13.98 1.96 7.65
N ALA A 317 15.09 2.34 8.28
CA ALA A 317 16.29 2.81 7.59
C ALA A 317 17.45 1.82 7.85
N GLY A 318 18.36 1.67 6.89
CA GLY A 318 19.57 0.87 7.07
C GLY A 318 20.08 0.26 5.77
N ASP A 319 19.39 -0.74 5.25
CA ASP A 319 19.72 -1.40 3.99
C ASP A 319 18.74 -0.98 2.89
N TYR A 320 19.25 -0.83 1.66
CA TYR A 320 18.44 -0.44 0.53
C TYR A 320 17.26 -1.38 0.33
N MET A 321 17.39 -2.69 0.59
CA MET A 321 16.31 -3.67 0.43
C MET A 321 15.07 -3.40 1.29
N GLY A 322 15.20 -2.62 2.37
CA GLY A 322 14.06 -2.15 3.17
C GLY A 322 13.74 -0.67 2.97
N GLU A 323 14.77 0.19 2.93
CA GLU A 323 14.57 1.64 3.04
C GLU A 323 13.77 2.25 1.89
N HIS A 324 13.76 1.61 0.72
CA HIS A 324 13.06 2.10 -0.48
C HIS A 324 11.53 1.97 -0.41
N TRP A 325 10.99 1.31 0.63
CA TRP A 325 9.55 1.08 0.76
C TRP A 325 9.01 1.02 2.19
N LEU A 326 9.83 0.64 3.19
CA LEU A 326 9.36 0.49 4.58
C LEU A 326 8.80 1.78 5.19
N GLY A 327 9.29 2.95 4.77
CA GLY A 327 8.78 4.26 5.20
C GLY A 327 7.29 4.47 4.90
N THR A 328 6.79 3.87 3.81
CA THR A 328 5.39 3.90 3.43
C THR A 328 4.53 3.13 4.43
N PHE A 329 4.92 1.89 4.76
CA PHE A 329 4.20 1.06 5.71
C PHE A 329 4.32 1.55 7.16
N ALA A 330 5.46 2.16 7.51
CA ALA A 330 5.65 2.80 8.80
C ALA A 330 4.69 3.99 8.97
N THR A 331 4.54 4.82 7.94
CA THR A 331 3.55 5.92 7.92
C THR A 331 2.14 5.40 8.15
N LEU A 332 1.71 4.38 7.39
CA LEU A 332 0.39 3.75 7.58
C LEU A 332 0.19 3.24 9.01
N ALA A 333 1.18 2.56 9.59
CA ALA A 333 1.09 2.05 10.95
C ALA A 333 1.03 3.15 12.03
N LEU A 334 1.76 4.25 11.82
CA LEU A 334 1.87 5.35 12.77
C LEU A 334 0.61 6.23 12.82
N GLU A 335 -0.17 6.31 11.73
CA GLU A 335 -1.42 7.08 11.67
C GLU A 335 -2.68 6.27 12.02
N ALA A 336 -2.60 4.95 11.87
CA ALA A 336 -3.68 3.96 12.04
C ALA A 336 -4.56 4.14 13.27
#